data_AF-A0A3D4FEZ0-F1
#
_entry.id   AF-A0A3D4FEZ0-F1
#
_cell.length_a   1.000
_cell.length_b   1.000
_cell.length_c   1.000
_cell.angle_alpha   90.00
_cell.angle_beta   90.00
_cell.angle_gamma   90.00
#
_symmetry.space_group_name_H-M   'P 1'
#
loop_
_entity.id
_entity.type
_entity.pdbx_description
1 polymer ?
#
loop_
_entity_poly.entity_id
_entity_poly.type
_entity_poly.pdbx_seq_one_letter_code
_entity_poly.pdbx_strand_id
1 'polypeptide(L)' 'MKERAILILHGTEDTSVPIESQRIFFNKMLPLYAKSLEKFQFIEEDKVDHKITTGMMEQAVMWFKKYL' A
#
# COMPACT_ATOMS: atom_id res chain seq x y z
N MET A 1 -16.74 -2.07 7.57
CA MET A 1 -15.59 -1.62 6.77
C MET A 1 -15.36 -0.10 6.78
N LYS A 2 -16.23 0.73 7.38
CA LYS A 2 -15.93 2.16 7.50
C LYS A 2 -14.68 2.35 8.37
N GLU A 3 -13.64 2.97 7.79
CA GLU A 3 -12.43 3.49 8.44
C GLU A 3 -11.34 2.50 8.90
N ARG A 4 -11.29 1.27 8.36
CA ARG A 4 -10.12 0.40 8.59
C ARG A 4 -8.89 0.99 7.91
N ALA A 5 -7.76 1.00 8.62
CA ALA A 5 -6.49 1.38 8.03
C ALA A 5 -6.01 0.29 7.07
N ILE A 6 -5.67 0.66 5.84
CA ILE A 6 -5.12 -0.23 4.81
C ILE A 6 -3.79 0.36 4.30
N LEU A 7 -2.76 -0.48 4.32
CA LEU A 7 -1.47 -0.23 3.68
C LEU A 7 -1.31 -1.21 2.51
N ILE A 8 -0.95 -0.69 1.34
CA ILE A 8 -0.58 -1.47 0.15
C ILE A 8 0.92 -1.26 -0.07
N LEU A 9 1.67 -2.36 -0.21
CA LEU A 9 3.10 -2.37 -0.54
C LEU A 9 3.27 -3.15 -1.84
N HIS A 10 3.92 -2.57 -2.85
CA HIS A 10 4.07 -3.22 -4.16
C HIS A 10 5.39 -2.85 -4.83
N GLY A 11 6.09 -3.81 -5.43
CA GLY A 11 7.30 -3.57 -6.19
C GLY A 11 7.00 -3.08 -7.61
N THR A 12 7.66 -2.02 -8.08
CA THR A 12 7.34 -1.42 -9.40
C THR A 12 7.68 -2.31 -10.58
N GLU A 13 8.50 -3.34 -10.39
CA GLU A 13 8.93 -4.29 -11.41
C GLU A 13 8.35 -5.70 -11.17
N ASP A 14 7.28 -5.83 -10.37
CA ASP A 14 6.62 -7.12 -10.11
C ASP A 14 6.11 -7.76 -11.41
N THR A 15 6.80 -8.81 -11.83
CA THR A 15 6.52 -9.59 -13.04
C THR A 15 5.43 -10.64 -12.84
N SER A 16 5.05 -10.93 -11.60
CA SER A 16 3.99 -11.88 -11.25
C SER A 16 2.62 -11.20 -11.14
N VAL A 17 2.58 -9.99 -10.57
CA VAL A 17 1.36 -9.19 -10.37
C VAL A 17 1.58 -7.75 -10.85
N PRO A 18 0.91 -7.31 -11.93
CA PRO A 18 1.06 -5.96 -12.45
C PRO A 18 0.65 -4.88 -11.44
N ILE A 19 1.55 -3.93 -11.18
CA ILE A 19 1.32 -2.81 -10.26
C ILE A 19 0.13 -1.93 -10.65
N GLU A 20 -0.21 -1.88 -11.95
CA GLU A 20 -1.31 -1.04 -12.44
C GLU A 20 -2.67 -1.43 -11.88
N SER A 21 -2.86 -2.71 -11.59
CA SER A 21 -4.08 -3.17 -10.92
C SER A 21 -4.24 -2.51 -9.53
N GLN A 22 -3.14 -2.37 -8.80
CA GLN A 22 -3.12 -1.72 -7.48
C GLN A 22 -3.25 -0.21 -7.57
N ARG A 23 -2.58 0.46 -8.54
CA ARG A 23 -2.78 1.89 -8.79
C ARG A 23 -4.24 2.22 -9.10
N ILE A 24 -4.88 1.42 -9.97
CA ILE A 24 -6.30 1.60 -10.31
C ILE A 24 -7.17 1.39 -9.06
N PHE A 25 -6.92 0.36 -8.27
CA PHE A 25 -7.65 0.11 -7.03
C PHE A 25 -7.50 1.28 -6.05
N PHE A 26 -6.28 1.73 -5.79
CA PHE A 26 -5.98 2.84 -4.90
C PHE A 26 -6.73 4.10 -5.32
N ASN A 27 -6.64 4.49 -6.59
CA ASN A 27 -7.31 5.69 -7.10
C ASN A 27 -8.84 5.60 -6.99
N LYS A 28 -9.43 4.42 -7.23
CA LYS A 28 -10.88 4.20 -7.08
C LYS A 28 -11.35 4.26 -5.62
N MET A 29 -10.50 3.83 -4.69
CA MET A 29 -10.82 3.78 -3.26
C MET A 29 -10.55 5.11 -2.55
N LEU A 30 -9.64 5.94 -3.07
CA LEU A 30 -9.23 7.21 -2.46
C LEU A 30 -10.40 8.11 -2.01
N PRO A 31 -11.49 8.29 -2.80
CA PRO A 31 -12.63 9.11 -2.37
C PRO A 31 -13.33 8.59 -1.11
N LEU A 32 -13.30 7.28 -0.84
CA LEU A 32 -13.90 6.68 0.36
C LEU A 32 -13.11 7.00 1.63
N TYR A 33 -11.83 7.39 1.48
CA TYR A 33 -10.93 7.77 2.56
C TYR A 33 -10.73 9.29 2.67
N ALA A 34 -11.56 10.11 2.00
CA ALA A 34 -11.38 11.57 1.94
C ALA A 34 -11.25 12.28 3.30
N LYS A 35 -11.83 11.71 4.37
CA LYS A 35 -11.75 12.25 5.74
C LYS A 35 -10.62 11.66 6.59
N SER A 36 -9.91 10.68 6.06
CA SER A 36 -8.89 9.89 6.77
C SER A 36 -7.86 9.34 5.77
N LEU A 37 -7.27 10.23 4.96
CA LEU A 37 -6.34 9.82 3.90
C LEU A 37 -5.11 9.13 4.48
N GLU A 38 -4.72 9.49 5.70
CA GLU A 38 -3.63 8.87 6.44
C GLU A 38 -3.88 7.39 6.78
N LYS A 39 -5.13 6.92 6.73
CA LYS A 39 -5.52 5.51 6.92
C LYS A 39 -5.50 4.70 5.63
N PHE A 40 -5.18 5.30 4.49
CA PHE A 40 -5.11 4.60 3.21
C PHE A 40 -3.83 4.96 2.47
N GLN A 41 -2.83 4.09 2.59
CA GLN A 41 -1.51 4.31 1.99
C GLN A 41 -1.20 3.26 0.94
N PHE A 42 -0.54 3.71 -0.12
CA PHE A 42 0.06 2.86 -1.13
C PHE A 42 1.51 3.29 -1.33
N ILE A 43 2.43 2.37 -1.09
CA ILE A 43 3.87 2.58 -1.22
C ILE A 43 4.37 1.66 -2.33
N GLU A 44 4.98 2.30 -3.32
CA GLU A 44 5.66 1.63 -4.43
C GLU A 44 7.15 1.56 -4.12
N GLU A 45 7.75 0.38 -4.30
CA GLU A 45 9.19 0.17 -4.08
C GLU A 45 9.88 -0.05 -5.42
N ASP A 46 10.85 0.82 -5.72
CA ASP A 46 11.54 0.83 -7.00
C ASP A 46 12.45 -0.38 -7.18
N LYS A 47 12.48 -0.94 -8.41
CA LYS A 47 13.37 -2.05 -8.82
C LYS A 47 13.16 -3.33 -8.01
N VAL A 48 11.94 -3.52 -7.52
CA VAL A 48 11.53 -4.71 -6.78
C VAL A 48 10.51 -5.47 -7.62
N ASP A 49 10.84 -6.74 -7.86
CA ASP A 49 9.95 -7.74 -8.47
C ASP A 49 8.99 -8.32 -7.40
N HIS A 50 8.52 -9.56 -7.53
CA HIS A 50 7.61 -10.20 -6.56
C HIS A 50 8.29 -10.59 -5.22
N LYS A 51 8.75 -9.61 -4.45
CA LYS A 51 9.48 -9.78 -3.18
C LYS A 51 9.12 -8.71 -2.17
N ILE A 52 9.33 -9.02 -0.88
CA ILE A 52 9.24 -8.06 0.22
C ILE A 52 10.65 -7.65 0.64
N THR A 53 10.90 -6.34 0.71
CA THR A 53 12.18 -5.79 1.20
C THR A 53 12.13 -5.53 2.71
N THR A 54 13.31 -5.34 3.31
CA THR A 54 13.39 -4.88 4.71
C THR A 54 12.71 -3.52 4.88
N GLY A 55 12.85 -2.60 3.92
CA GLY A 55 12.19 -1.30 3.94
C GLY A 55 10.66 -1.42 3.96
N MET A 56 10.09 -2.29 3.12
CA MET A 56 8.66 -2.63 3.15
C MET A 56 8.22 -3.17 4.51
N MET A 57 9.02 -4.05 5.11
CA MET A 57 8.72 -4.61 6.43
C MET A 57 8.74 -3.55 7.53
N GLU A 58 9.71 -2.65 7.52
CA GLU A 58 9.78 -1.52 8.45
C GLU A 58 8.58 -0.59 8.30
N GLN A 59 8.15 -0.30 7.07
CA GLN A 59 6.93 0.46 6.80
C GLN A 59 5.69 -0.23 7.38
N ALA A 60 5.57 -1.54 7.21
CA ALA A 60 4.48 -2.32 7.80
C ALA A 60 4.50 -2.28 9.34
N VAL A 61 5.67 -2.39 9.98
CA VAL A 61 5.81 -2.27 11.43
C VAL A 61 5.37 -0.89 11.92
N MET A 62 5.80 0.19 11.25
CA MET A 62 5.37 1.54 11.61
C MET A 62 3.86 1.74 11.42
N TRP A 63 3.30 1.19 10.36
CA TRP A 63 1.87 1.23 10.09
C TRP A 63 1.07 0.52 11.19
N PHE A 64 1.48 -0.69 11.56
CA PHE A 64 0.83 -1.44 12.64
C PHE A 64 0.92 -0.72 13.97
N LYS A 65 2.07 -0.16 14.35
CA LYS A 65 2.19 0.64 15.58
C LYS A 65 1.20 1.80 15.66
N LYS A 66 0.77 2.34 14.51
CA LYS A 66 -0.14 3.49 14.44
C LYS A 66 -1.61 3.09 14.43
N TYR A 67 -1.96 1.94 13.86
CA TYR A 67 -3.35 1.59 13.53
C TYR A 67 -3.82 0.19 13.96
N LEU A 68 -2.96 -0.63 14.56
CA LEU A 68 -3.28 -1.93 15.15
C LEU A 68 -3.07 -1.90 16.67
#